data_AF-A0A384JG12-F1
#
_entry.id   AF-A0A384JG12-F1
#
_cell.length_a   1.000
_cell.length_b   1.000
_cell.length_c   1.000
_cell.angle_alpha   90.00
_cell.angle_beta   90.00
_cell.angle_gamma   90.00
#
_symmetry.space_group_name_H-M   'P 1'
#
loop_
_entity.id
_entity.type
_entity.pdbx_description
1 polymer ?
#
loop_
_entity_poly.entity_id
_entity_poly.type
_entity_poly.pdbx_seq_one_letter_code
_entity_poly.pdbx_strand_id
1 'polypeptide(L)'
;MSTFKVIIIGGGLSGALLANGLINNDVDDMIYERDKEETKRGGYQIRLGEPSLSAFRACLPPAHVVTIEEKFGVSANDERTQNFYTAPCIYSTNFKVLLDLGKLPTYTISTAISRLVLRNFLVDPVKRKGRIEFDKRFSHYSIVEDKECGDKVQVHFSDGSTDICDVLVGADGSASKINHQLGLDNIQEIKSHFTFVCKGSLPPKRVEQLPASL
;
A
#
# COMPACT_ATOMS: atom_id res chain seq x y z
N MET A 1 15.95 30.31 2.58
CA MET A 1 16.16 29.15 1.71
C MET A 1 14.85 28.40 1.66
N SER A 2 14.24 28.27 0.48
CA SER A 2 13.07 27.42 0.31
C SER A 2 13.50 25.98 0.63
N THR A 3 12.81 25.34 1.56
CA THR A 3 13.04 23.93 1.88
C THR A 3 12.43 23.07 0.78
N PHE A 4 13.20 22.11 0.27
CA PHE A 4 12.73 21.14 -0.70
C PHE A 4 11.51 20.39 -0.15
N LYS A 5 10.38 20.46 -0.87
CA LYS A 5 9.09 19.93 -0.44
C LYS A 5 8.55 18.88 -1.41
N VAL A 6 8.08 17.77 -0.84
CA VAL A 6 7.42 16.67 -1.56
C VAL A 6 5.95 16.61 -1.19
N ILE A 7 5.05 16.67 -2.17
CA ILE A 7 3.63 16.39 -1.96
C ILE A 7 3.30 15.00 -2.46
N ILE A 8 2.60 14.21 -1.64
CA ILE A 8 2.14 12.86 -1.96
C ILE A 8 0.61 12.85 -2.02
N ILE A 9 0.03 12.48 -3.16
CA ILE A 9 -1.42 12.33 -3.27
C ILE A 9 -1.79 10.88 -2.98
N GLY A 10 -2.42 10.63 -1.83
CA GLY A 10 -2.93 9.32 -1.40
C GLY A 10 -2.29 8.79 -0.12
N GLY A 11 -3.07 8.69 0.95
CA GLY A 11 -2.73 8.10 2.25
C GLY A 11 -2.96 6.57 2.30
N GLY A 12 -2.58 5.89 1.22
CA GLY A 12 -2.56 4.44 1.11
C GLY A 12 -1.32 3.79 1.75
N LEU A 13 -1.09 2.51 1.44
CA LEU A 13 0.09 1.80 1.95
C LEU A 13 1.40 2.40 1.41
N SER A 14 1.47 2.62 0.09
CA SER A 14 2.67 3.15 -0.58
C SER A 14 2.94 4.59 -0.19
N GLY A 15 1.92 5.46 -0.22
CA GLY A 15 2.07 6.87 0.16
C GLY A 15 2.50 7.04 1.62
N ALA A 16 1.91 6.29 2.54
CA ALA A 16 2.32 6.31 3.95
C ALA A 16 3.74 5.77 4.17
N LEU A 17 4.12 4.68 3.47
CA LEU A 17 5.48 4.14 3.55
C LEU A 17 6.52 5.16 3.06
N LEU A 18 6.27 5.79 1.91
CA LEU A 18 7.14 6.82 1.37
C LEU A 18 7.28 8.01 2.33
N ALA A 19 6.18 8.51 2.88
CA ALA A 19 6.21 9.60 3.84
C ALA A 19 7.03 9.25 5.09
N ASN A 20 6.93 8.03 5.63
CA ASN A 20 7.82 7.61 6.73
C ASN A 20 9.29 7.70 6.30
N GLY A 21 9.62 7.27 5.08
CA GLY A 21 10.98 7.39 4.54
C GLY A 21 11.46 8.83 4.47
N LEU A 22 10.62 9.75 3.97
CA LEU A 22 10.93 11.18 3.87
C LEU A 22 11.11 11.82 5.26
N ILE A 23 10.17 11.56 6.19
CA ILE A 23 10.21 12.03 7.58
C ILE A 23 11.49 11.56 8.28
N ASN A 24 11.88 10.29 8.08
CA ASN A 24 13.08 9.72 8.71
C ASN A 24 14.39 10.28 8.13
N ASN A 25 14.32 11.03 7.04
CA ASN A 25 15.46 11.70 6.40
C ASN A 25 15.31 13.23 6.41
N ASP A 26 14.45 13.78 7.28
CA ASP A 26 14.23 15.22 7.47
C ASP A 26 13.84 15.98 6.18
N VAL A 27 13.14 15.32 5.25
CA VAL A 27 12.60 15.95 4.04
C VAL A 27 11.20 16.51 4.34
N ASP A 28 10.93 17.73 3.89
CA ASP A 28 9.61 18.35 4.06
C ASP A 28 8.59 17.65 3.16
N ASP A 29 7.57 17.04 3.75
CA ASP A 29 6.54 16.32 3.04
C ASP A 29 5.12 16.66 3.51
N MET A 30 4.15 16.38 2.65
CA MET A 30 2.72 16.40 3.00
C MET A 30 1.95 15.36 2.17
N ILE A 31 1.18 14.51 2.86
CA ILE A 31 0.20 13.63 2.23
C ILE A 31 -1.16 14.33 2.15
N TYR A 32 -1.80 14.27 1.00
CA TYR A 32 -3.22 14.60 0.85
C TYR A 32 -4.05 13.35 0.55
N GLU A 33 -5.00 13.04 1.43
CA GLU A 33 -5.91 11.90 1.31
C GLU A 33 -7.35 12.37 1.12
N ARG A 34 -8.03 11.79 0.13
CA ARG A 34 -9.41 12.17 -0.25
C ARG A 34 -10.47 11.62 0.71
N ASP A 35 -10.15 10.54 1.41
CA ASP A 35 -11.05 9.90 2.36
C ASP A 35 -10.99 10.60 3.72
N LYS A 36 -12.07 10.49 4.49
CA LYS A 36 -12.11 10.87 5.91
C LYS A 36 -11.16 10.00 6.72
N GLU A 37 -10.63 10.55 7.80
CA GLU A 37 -9.75 9.82 8.72
C GLU A 37 -10.40 8.54 9.25
N GLU A 38 -11.69 8.59 9.59
CA GLU A 38 -12.44 7.46 10.16
C GLU A 38 -12.81 6.41 9.11
N THR A 39 -12.52 6.65 7.83
CA THR A 39 -12.85 5.73 6.75
C THR A 39 -12.05 4.44 6.89
N LYS A 40 -12.68 3.44 7.50
CA LYS A 40 -12.14 2.07 7.54
C LYS A 40 -12.41 1.39 6.20
N ARG A 41 -11.47 1.49 5.26
CA ARG A 41 -11.48 0.60 4.09
C ARG A 41 -11.31 -0.84 4.58
N GLY A 42 -12.27 -1.71 4.28
CA GLY A 42 -12.43 -3.04 4.86
C GLY A 42 -11.20 -3.97 4.82
N GLY A 43 -11.15 -4.88 5.79
CA GLY A 43 -10.03 -5.79 6.11
C GLY A 43 -9.87 -6.97 5.16
N TYR A 44 -9.25 -6.73 4.00
CA TYR A 44 -8.62 -7.79 3.21
C TYR A 44 -7.23 -8.11 3.75
N GLN A 45 -6.79 -9.35 3.58
CA GLN A 45 -5.37 -9.67 3.65
C GLN A 45 -4.72 -9.33 2.32
N ILE A 46 -3.48 -8.85 2.38
CA ILE A 46 -2.60 -8.71 1.23
C ILE A 46 -1.38 -9.58 1.47
N ARG A 47 -0.67 -9.91 0.39
CA ARG A 47 0.59 -10.65 0.47
C ARG A 47 1.76 -9.71 0.19
N LEU A 48 2.81 -9.84 1.00
CA LEU A 48 4.04 -9.06 0.90
C LEU A 48 5.18 -10.01 0.51
N GLY A 49 5.85 -9.71 -0.60
CA GLY A 49 7.08 -10.39 -1.02
C GLY A 49 8.33 -9.58 -0.70
N GLU A 50 9.49 -10.07 -1.11
CA GLU A 50 10.78 -9.41 -0.88
C GLU A 50 10.84 -7.93 -1.32
N PRO A 51 10.25 -7.50 -2.46
CA PRO A 51 10.24 -6.09 -2.82
C PRO A 51 9.57 -5.19 -1.76
N SER A 52 8.53 -5.69 -1.09
CA SER A 52 7.87 -4.96 0.01
C SER A 52 8.77 -4.86 1.23
N LEU A 53 9.48 -5.94 1.58
CA LEU A 53 10.41 -5.96 2.71
C LEU A 53 11.61 -5.04 2.47
N SER A 54 12.14 -5.04 1.25
CA SER A 54 13.20 -4.10 0.84
C SER A 54 12.74 -2.66 0.99
N ALA A 55 11.50 -2.33 0.59
CA ALA A 55 10.94 -1.00 0.77
C ALA A 55 10.77 -0.63 2.25
N PHE A 56 10.36 -1.59 3.10
CA PHE A 56 10.28 -1.36 4.55
C PHE A 56 11.65 -1.06 5.17
N ARG A 57 12.68 -1.83 4.81
CA ARG A 57 14.06 -1.60 5.29
C ARG A 57 14.61 -0.24 4.83
N ALA A 58 14.19 0.24 3.66
CA ALA A 58 14.62 1.54 3.14
C ALA A 58 13.91 2.74 3.80
N CYS A 59 12.63 2.58 4.18
CA CYS A 59 11.82 3.71 4.64
C CYS A 59 11.56 3.74 6.15
N LEU A 60 11.75 2.63 6.85
CA LEU A 60 11.36 2.49 8.27
C LEU A 60 12.57 2.21 9.17
N PRO A 61 12.54 2.64 10.44
CA PRO A 61 13.54 2.20 11.42
C PRO A 61 13.51 0.68 11.58
N PRO A 62 14.65 0.01 11.84
CA PRO A 62 14.71 -1.45 11.96
C PRO A 62 13.70 -2.04 12.96
N ALA A 63 13.47 -1.36 14.09
CA ALA A 63 12.49 -1.79 15.09
C ALA A 63 11.06 -1.85 14.55
N HIS A 64 10.68 -0.90 13.68
CA HIS A 64 9.35 -0.90 13.06
C HIS A 64 9.19 -2.03 12.06
N VAL A 65 10.25 -2.40 11.34
CA VAL A 65 10.24 -3.55 10.42
C VAL A 65 9.95 -4.83 11.21
N VAL A 66 10.65 -5.06 12.32
CA VAL A 66 10.40 -6.22 13.21
C VAL A 66 8.95 -6.24 13.70
N THR A 67 8.40 -5.10 14.13
CA THR A 67 6.99 -5.03 14.58
C THR A 67 5.98 -5.32 13.46
N ILE A 68 6.30 -5.02 12.19
CA ILE A 68 5.46 -5.42 11.05
C ILE A 68 5.53 -6.93 10.84
N GLU A 69 6.72 -7.52 10.93
CA GLU A 69 6.94 -8.96 10.76
C GLU A 69 6.20 -9.78 11.82
N GLU A 70 6.14 -9.31 13.06
CA GLU A 70 5.33 -9.92 14.14
C GLU A 70 3.82 -9.93 13.86
N LYS A 71 3.34 -9.09 12.93
CA LYS A 71 1.92 -9.01 12.53
C LYS A 71 1.61 -9.85 11.30
N PHE A 72 2.57 -10.61 10.78
CA PHE A 72 2.33 -11.54 9.69
C PHE A 72 1.36 -12.64 10.10
N GLY A 73 0.53 -13.03 9.15
CA GLY A 73 -0.42 -14.12 9.30
C GLY A 73 0.33 -15.43 9.46
N VAL A 74 -0.01 -16.18 10.50
CA VAL A 74 0.45 -17.55 10.67
C VAL A 74 -0.16 -18.38 9.53
N SER A 75 0.68 -18.87 8.62
CA SER A 75 0.24 -19.86 7.63
C SER A 75 0.22 -21.22 8.31
N ALA A 76 -0.91 -21.92 8.24
CA ALA A 76 -1.11 -23.24 8.85
C ALA A 76 -0.26 -24.37 8.22
N ASN A 77 0.42 -24.08 7.10
CA ASN A 77 1.24 -25.05 6.40
C ASN A 77 2.69 -24.92 6.82
N ASP A 78 3.01 -25.54 7.95
CA ASP A 78 4.17 -26.40 8.15
C ASP A 78 4.81 -26.19 9.54
N GLU A 79 4.35 -26.98 10.52
CA GLU A 79 5.03 -27.13 11.81
C GLU A 79 6.51 -27.57 11.67
N ARG A 80 6.93 -28.04 10.48
CA ARG A 80 8.31 -28.46 10.22
C ARG A 80 9.24 -27.36 9.74
N THR A 81 8.75 -26.22 9.23
CA THR A 81 9.63 -25.17 8.65
C THR A 81 9.57 -23.80 9.31
N GLN A 82 8.64 -23.53 10.24
CA GLN A 82 8.53 -22.20 10.90
C GLN A 82 8.51 -21.04 9.88
N ASN A 83 8.06 -21.30 8.65
CA ASN A 83 8.24 -20.38 7.52
C ASN A 83 6.95 -19.62 7.25
N PHE A 84 6.92 -18.33 7.59
CA PHE A 84 5.76 -17.45 7.36
C PHE A 84 5.51 -17.19 5.87
N TYR A 85 6.45 -17.56 5.01
CA TYR A 85 6.42 -17.30 3.59
C TYR A 85 5.87 -18.52 2.83
N THR A 86 4.79 -18.29 2.10
CA THR A 86 4.16 -19.29 1.24
C THR A 86 3.95 -18.74 -0.17
N ALA A 87 3.68 -19.63 -1.12
CA ALA A 87 3.24 -19.29 -2.45
C ALA A 87 1.82 -19.86 -2.68
N PRO A 88 0.97 -19.20 -3.49
CA PRO A 88 -0.37 -19.73 -3.79
C PRO A 88 -0.31 -21.04 -4.58
N CYS A 89 -1.31 -21.89 -4.38
CA CYS A 89 -1.56 -23.06 -5.22
C CYS A 89 -2.88 -22.89 -5.99
N ILE A 90 -2.91 -23.35 -7.23
CA ILE A 90 -4.12 -23.44 -8.04
C ILE A 90 -4.68 -24.84 -7.89
N TYR A 91 -5.96 -24.93 -7.55
CA TYR A 91 -6.66 -26.19 -7.35
C TYR A 91 -7.74 -26.37 -8.41
N SER A 92 -8.03 -27.64 -8.74
CA SER A 92 -9.23 -28.01 -9.47
C SER A 92 -10.47 -27.90 -8.59
N THR A 93 -11.67 -28.03 -9.18
CA THR A 93 -12.94 -28.09 -8.44
C THR A 93 -13.02 -29.24 -7.44
N ASN A 94 -12.19 -30.28 -7.61
CA ASN A 94 -12.11 -31.42 -6.71
C ASN A 94 -10.96 -31.28 -5.69
N PHE A 95 -10.46 -30.06 -5.46
CA PHE A 95 -9.35 -29.74 -4.55
C PHE A 95 -8.03 -30.48 -4.85
N LYS A 96 -7.86 -31.02 -6.06
CA LYS A 96 -6.56 -31.51 -6.52
C LYS A 96 -5.68 -30.33 -6.93
N VAL A 97 -4.45 -30.27 -6.42
CA VAL A 97 -3.42 -29.29 -6.82
C VAL A 97 -3.15 -29.44 -8.33
N LEU A 98 -3.39 -28.38 -9.09
CA LEU A 98 -3.09 -28.28 -10.52
C LEU A 98 -1.73 -27.62 -10.74
N LEU A 99 -1.43 -26.58 -9.96
CA LEU A 99 -0.17 -25.86 -10.01
C LEU A 99 0.20 -25.38 -8.62
N ASP A 100 1.42 -25.70 -8.21
CA ASP A 100 2.01 -25.21 -6.97
C ASP A 100 3.05 -24.16 -7.34
N LEU A 101 2.75 -22.88 -7.10
CA LEU A 101 3.64 -21.79 -7.46
C LEU A 101 4.91 -21.80 -6.60
N GLY A 102 4.90 -22.42 -5.41
CA GLY A 102 6.07 -22.52 -4.55
C GLY A 102 7.16 -23.44 -5.10
N LYS A 103 6.81 -24.32 -6.05
CA LYS A 103 7.76 -25.17 -6.77
C LYS A 103 8.38 -24.50 -8.00
N LEU A 104 7.91 -23.31 -8.37
CA LEU A 104 8.45 -22.57 -9.50
C LEU A 104 9.64 -21.72 -9.03
N PRO A 105 10.84 -21.88 -9.63
CA PRO A 105 12.04 -21.16 -9.18
C PRO A 105 11.94 -19.64 -9.38
N THR A 106 11.06 -19.19 -10.27
CA THR A 106 10.85 -17.77 -10.58
C THR A 106 9.76 -17.11 -9.74
N TYR A 107 9.01 -17.87 -8.93
CA TYR A 107 7.92 -17.32 -8.14
C TYR A 107 8.39 -16.92 -6.75
N THR A 108 8.29 -15.64 -6.41
CA THR A 108 8.66 -15.14 -5.09
C THR A 108 7.62 -15.57 -4.04
N ILE A 109 8.09 -16.22 -2.98
CA ILE A 109 7.28 -16.49 -1.79
C ILE A 109 6.91 -15.17 -1.09
N SER A 110 5.77 -15.17 -0.40
CA SER A 110 5.23 -13.98 0.25
C SER A 110 4.55 -14.35 1.55
N THR A 111 4.27 -13.37 2.39
CA THR A 111 3.54 -13.55 3.65
C THR A 111 2.27 -12.72 3.69
N ALA A 112 1.23 -13.24 4.31
CA ALA A 112 -0.05 -12.54 4.42
C ALA A 112 -0.02 -11.54 5.59
N ILE A 113 -0.63 -10.38 5.43
CA ILE A 113 -0.89 -9.43 6.52
C ILE A 113 -2.23 -8.75 6.32
N SER A 114 -2.90 -8.38 7.41
CA SER A 114 -4.09 -7.55 7.33
C SER A 114 -3.74 -6.16 6.77
N ARG A 115 -4.35 -5.81 5.63
CA ARG A 115 -4.13 -4.50 4.98
C ARG A 115 -4.47 -3.34 5.91
N LEU A 116 -5.51 -3.49 6.73
CA LEU A 116 -5.91 -2.46 7.69
C LEU A 116 -4.85 -2.29 8.78
N VAL A 117 -4.34 -3.40 9.31
CA VAL A 117 -3.29 -3.38 10.33
C VAL A 117 -2.02 -2.71 9.80
N LEU A 118 -1.57 -3.12 8.61
CA LEU A 118 -0.39 -2.51 7.98
C LEU A 118 -0.60 -1.02 7.69
N ARG A 119 -1.76 -0.66 7.13
CA ARG A 119 -2.05 0.76 6.83
C ARG A 119 -2.03 1.61 8.08
N ASN A 120 -2.70 1.20 9.15
CA ASN A 120 -2.72 1.96 10.40
C ASN A 120 -1.30 2.10 10.96
N PHE A 121 -0.53 1.01 10.97
CA PHE A 121 0.86 1.03 11.42
C PHE A 121 1.72 2.05 10.66
N LEU A 122 1.55 2.17 9.34
CA LEU A 122 2.30 3.12 8.51
C LEU A 122 1.78 4.56 8.63
N VAL A 123 0.46 4.74 8.75
CA VAL A 123 -0.18 6.06 8.76
C VAL A 123 -0.06 6.74 10.13
N ASP A 124 -0.12 6.00 11.23
CA ASP A 124 -0.14 6.57 12.58
C ASP A 124 1.10 7.43 12.92
N PRO A 125 2.34 7.04 12.57
CA PRO A 125 3.51 7.91 12.74
C PRO A 125 3.42 9.21 11.93
N VAL A 126 2.98 9.13 10.66
CA VAL A 126 2.82 10.28 9.76
C VAL A 126 1.79 11.26 10.31
N LYS A 127 0.65 10.75 10.80
CA LYS A 127 -0.39 11.53 11.48
C LYS A 127 0.13 12.25 12.71
N ARG A 128 0.86 11.56 13.59
CA ARG A 128 1.44 12.17 14.80
C ARG A 128 2.41 13.31 14.49
N LYS A 129 3.03 13.29 13.31
CA LYS A 129 3.91 14.35 12.81
C LYS A 129 3.16 15.47 12.09
N GLY A 130 1.83 15.38 11.92
CA GLY A 130 1.03 16.35 11.18
C GLY A 130 1.33 16.38 9.67
N ARG A 131 1.83 15.26 9.11
CA ARG A 131 2.29 15.15 7.71
C ARG A 131 1.24 14.56 6.77
N ILE A 132 -0.03 14.60 7.18
CA ILE A 132 -1.15 14.10 6.39
C ILE A 132 -2.39 14.93 6.66
N GLU A 133 -3.07 15.33 5.59
CA GLU A 133 -4.36 16.01 5.62
C GLU A 133 -5.41 15.13 4.95
N PHE A 134 -6.46 14.80 5.72
CA PHE A 134 -7.61 14.02 5.25
C PHE A 134 -8.67 14.94 4.62
N ASP A 135 -9.67 14.35 3.97
CA ASP A 135 -10.73 15.08 3.23
C ASP A 135 -10.20 16.02 2.12
N LYS A 136 -8.94 15.83 1.70
CA LYS A 136 -8.29 16.62 0.65
C LYS A 136 -8.21 15.84 -0.65
N ARG A 137 -9.21 16.07 -1.50
CA ARG A 137 -9.31 15.44 -2.81
C ARG A 137 -8.54 16.24 -3.86
N PHE A 138 -7.50 15.62 -4.42
CA PHE A 138 -6.78 16.13 -5.57
C PHE A 138 -7.69 16.34 -6.80
N SER A 139 -7.49 17.47 -7.46
CA SER A 139 -8.17 17.87 -8.70
C SER A 139 -7.25 17.71 -9.90
N HIS A 140 -6.19 18.52 -9.97
CA HIS A 140 -5.20 18.56 -11.03
C HIS A 140 -3.92 19.25 -10.50
N TYR A 141 -2.84 19.23 -11.27
CA TYR A 141 -1.65 20.03 -11.01
C TYR A 141 -1.34 20.99 -12.16
N SER A 142 -0.57 22.04 -11.89
CA SER A 142 0.00 22.94 -12.89
C SER A 142 1.47 23.19 -12.58
N ILE A 143 2.29 23.42 -13.60
CA ILE A 143 3.68 23.84 -13.42
C ILE A 143 3.70 25.37 -13.29
N VAL A 144 4.42 25.87 -12.30
CA VAL A 144 4.59 27.30 -12.04
C VAL A 144 6.07 27.63 -11.98
N GLU A 145 6.48 28.72 -12.63
CA GLU A 145 7.87 29.18 -12.59
C GLU A 145 8.14 29.95 -11.30
N ASP A 146 9.10 29.48 -10.52
CA ASP A 146 9.68 30.21 -9.39
C ASP A 146 10.95 30.92 -9.87
N LYS A 147 11.00 32.25 -9.74
CA LYS A 147 12.12 33.08 -10.21
C LYS A 147 13.45 32.76 -9.53
N GLU A 148 13.42 32.15 -8.34
CA GLU A 148 14.62 31.82 -7.57
C GLU A 148 14.94 30.31 -7.60
N CYS A 149 13.92 29.45 -7.76
CA CYS A 149 14.05 28.01 -7.55
C CYS A 149 13.79 27.15 -8.80
N GLY A 150 13.37 27.74 -9.93
CA GLY A 150 12.98 27.03 -11.15
C GLY A 150 11.52 26.53 -11.11
N ASP A 151 11.19 25.55 -11.94
CA ASP A 151 9.83 25.02 -12.04
C ASP A 151 9.38 24.33 -10.75
N LYS A 152 8.22 24.72 -10.23
CA LYS A 152 7.52 24.07 -9.12
C LYS A 152 6.19 23.49 -9.58
N VAL A 153 5.65 22.57 -8.80
CA VAL A 153 4.35 21.96 -9.05
C VAL A 153 3.32 22.55 -8.08
N GLN A 154 2.33 23.25 -8.63
CA GLN A 154 1.15 23.69 -7.89
C GLN A 154 0.07 22.60 -7.97
N VAL A 155 -0.34 22.12 -6.81
CA VAL A 155 -1.35 21.09 -6.60
C VAL A 155 -2.67 21.78 -6.28
N HIS A 156 -3.74 21.41 -6.99
CA HIS A 156 -5.08 21.97 -6.79
C HIS A 156 -6.03 20.92 -6.21
N PHE A 157 -6.84 21.32 -5.24
CA PHE A 157 -7.82 20.47 -4.57
C PHE A 157 -9.25 20.82 -4.99
N SER A 158 -10.19 19.90 -4.77
CA SER A 158 -11.60 20.10 -5.17
C SER A 158 -12.34 21.17 -4.37
N ASP A 159 -11.80 21.59 -3.22
CA ASP A 159 -12.34 22.67 -2.39
C ASP A 159 -11.82 24.06 -2.81
N GLY A 160 -11.01 24.14 -3.87
CA GLY A 160 -10.41 25.38 -4.37
C GLY A 160 -9.12 25.77 -3.66
N SER A 161 -8.69 25.06 -2.62
CA SER A 161 -7.38 25.26 -2.02
C SER A 161 -6.26 24.72 -2.91
N THR A 162 -5.04 25.21 -2.68
CA THR A 162 -3.85 24.81 -3.43
C THR A 162 -2.64 24.68 -2.51
N ASP A 163 -1.67 23.87 -2.91
CA ASP A 163 -0.36 23.80 -2.27
C ASP A 163 0.75 23.69 -3.33
N ILE A 164 1.99 24.05 -2.99
CA ILE A 164 3.13 24.08 -3.91
C ILE A 164 4.23 23.14 -3.39
N CYS A 165 4.87 22.42 -4.31
CA CYS A 165 5.98 21.52 -4.02
C CYS A 165 7.01 21.51 -5.14
N ASP A 166 8.19 20.97 -4.83
CA ASP A 166 9.25 20.71 -5.82
C ASP A 166 9.02 19.35 -6.50
N VAL A 167 8.45 18.38 -5.78
CA VAL A 167 8.11 17.06 -6.33
C VAL A 167 6.70 16.66 -5.94
N LEU A 168 5.90 16.31 -6.94
CA LEU A 168 4.58 15.70 -6.77
C LEU A 168 4.65 14.19 -7.01
N VAL A 169 4.21 13.40 -6.03
CA VAL A 169 4.15 11.94 -6.11
C VAL A 169 2.70 11.46 -6.19
N GLY A 170 2.37 10.76 -7.26
CA GLY A 170 1.08 10.08 -7.43
C GLY A 170 1.03 8.73 -6.71
N ALA A 171 0.39 8.69 -5.55
CA ALA A 171 0.11 7.46 -4.79
C ALA A 171 -1.41 7.21 -4.64
N ASP A 172 -2.21 7.69 -5.61
CA ASP A 172 -3.67 7.84 -5.56
C ASP A 172 -4.44 6.61 -6.10
N GLY A 173 -3.73 5.52 -6.37
CA GLY A 173 -4.29 4.18 -6.62
C GLY A 173 -4.78 3.96 -8.05
N SER A 174 -5.62 2.94 -8.23
CA SER A 174 -6.05 2.47 -9.57
C SER A 174 -6.90 3.46 -10.37
N ALA A 175 -7.48 4.46 -9.71
CA ALA A 175 -8.24 5.53 -10.35
C ALA A 175 -7.43 6.84 -10.32
N SER A 176 -6.11 6.73 -10.50
CA SER A 176 -5.18 7.85 -10.38
C SER A 176 -5.52 8.97 -11.37
N LYS A 177 -5.77 10.16 -10.83
CA LYS A 177 -5.98 11.35 -11.64
C LYS A 177 -4.66 11.91 -12.17
N ILE A 178 -3.58 11.76 -11.40
CA ILE A 178 -2.23 12.16 -11.82
C ILE A 178 -1.80 11.35 -13.04
N ASN A 179 -2.01 10.03 -12.99
CA ASN A 179 -1.71 9.12 -14.10
C ASN A 179 -2.44 9.53 -15.39
N HIS A 180 -3.74 9.81 -15.29
CA HIS A 180 -4.55 10.29 -16.41
C HIS A 180 -4.09 11.67 -16.91
N GLN A 181 -3.78 12.62 -16.02
CA GLN A 181 -3.34 13.95 -16.41
C GLN A 181 -1.97 13.93 -17.13
N LEU A 182 -1.08 13.02 -16.72
CA LEU A 182 0.20 12.78 -17.40
C LEU A 182 0.04 12.10 -18.77
N GLY A 183 -1.17 11.60 -19.10
CA GLY A 183 -1.42 10.86 -20.33
C GLY A 183 -0.82 9.46 -20.33
N LEU A 184 -0.59 8.87 -19.15
CA LEU A 184 -0.11 7.50 -19.04
C LEU A 184 -1.26 6.52 -19.32
N ASP A 185 -0.96 5.46 -20.06
CA ASP A 185 -1.91 4.39 -20.41
C ASP A 185 -1.41 3.03 -19.86
N ASN A 186 -0.96 3.03 -18.61
CA ASN A 186 -0.40 1.84 -17.94
C ASN A 186 -1.36 1.21 -16.92
N ILE A 187 -2.57 1.75 -16.75
CA ILE A 187 -3.64 1.19 -15.92
C ILE A 187 -4.82 0.84 -16.82
N GLN A 188 -4.80 -0.36 -17.38
CA GLN A 188 -5.85 -0.85 -18.28
C GLN A 188 -6.74 -1.89 -17.59
N GLU A 189 -8.04 -1.69 -17.68
CA GLU A 189 -9.03 -2.64 -17.17
C GLU A 189 -9.10 -3.89 -18.06
N ILE A 190 -8.90 -5.07 -17.47
CA ILE A 190 -9.04 -6.35 -18.17
C ILE A 190 -10.54 -6.69 -18.26
N LYS A 191 -11.11 -6.53 -19.45
CA LYS A 191 -12.54 -6.78 -19.71
C LYS A 191 -12.87 -8.22 -20.13
N SER A 192 -11.84 -9.04 -20.34
CA SER A 192 -11.98 -10.41 -20.87
C SER A 192 -12.10 -11.50 -19.81
N HIS A 193 -11.83 -11.18 -18.54
CA HIS A 193 -11.77 -12.15 -17.46
C HIS A 193 -12.62 -11.71 -16.28
N PHE A 194 -13.31 -12.65 -15.65
CA PHE A 194 -14.07 -12.41 -14.42
C PHE A 194 -13.37 -13.09 -13.26
N THR A 195 -13.16 -12.35 -12.17
CA THR A 195 -12.65 -12.90 -10.91
C THR A 195 -13.74 -12.80 -9.86
N PHE A 196 -14.13 -13.93 -9.28
CA PHE A 196 -15.07 -13.98 -8.16
C PHE A 196 -14.28 -14.08 -6.86
N VAL A 197 -14.40 -13.06 -6.00
CA VAL A 197 -13.82 -13.08 -4.65
C VAL A 197 -14.96 -13.12 -3.66
N CYS A 198 -15.05 -14.19 -2.88
CA CYS A 198 -15.99 -14.28 -1.76
C CYS A 198 -15.22 -14.11 -0.45
N LYS A 199 -15.72 -13.24 0.41
CA LYS A 199 -15.23 -13.07 1.78
C LYS A 199 -16.35 -13.44 2.75
N GLY A 200 -16.06 -14.33 3.68
CA GLY A 200 -16.96 -14.71 4.76
C GLY A 200 -16.25 -14.76 6.10
N SER A 201 -17.01 -14.65 7.17
CA SER A 201 -16.52 -14.93 8.52
C SER A 201 -16.24 -16.42 8.66
N LEU A 202 -15.08 -16.76 9.21
CA LEU A 202 -14.72 -18.12 9.59
C LEU A 202 -14.69 -18.20 11.13
N PRO A 203 -15.85 -18.37 11.80
CA PRO A 203 -15.91 -18.40 13.25
C PRO A 203 -15.16 -19.62 13.81
N PRO A 204 -14.64 -19.58 15.05
CA PRO A 204 -13.86 -20.67 15.63
C PRO A 204 -14.53 -22.05 15.51
N LYS A 205 -15.83 -22.13 15.79
CA LYS A 205 -16.62 -23.38 15.61
C LYS A 205 -16.57 -23.96 14.20
N ARG A 206 -16.45 -23.12 13.17
CA ARG A 206 -16.31 -23.57 11.78
C ARG A 206 -14.87 -23.97 11.46
N VAL A 207 -13.88 -23.32 12.06
CA VAL A 207 -12.46 -23.73 11.95
C VAL A 207 -12.26 -25.13 12.53
N GLU A 208 -12.87 -25.43 13.68
CA GLU A 208 -12.83 -26.76 14.31
C GLU A 208 -13.46 -27.88 13.46
N GLN A 209 -14.33 -27.51 12.51
CA GLN A 209 -14.98 -28.45 11.59
C GLN A 209 -14.20 -28.61 10.27
N LEU A 210 -13.14 -27.82 10.06
CA LEU A 210 -12.33 -27.95 8.85
C LEU A 210 -11.50 -29.25 8.90
N PRO A 211 -11.26 -29.91 7.75
CA PRO A 211 -10.35 -31.03 7.68
C PRO A 211 -8.96 -30.62 8.18
N ALA A 212 -8.26 -31.52 8.87
CA ALA A 212 -6.88 -31.30 9.32
C ALA A 212 -5.89 -31.05 8.17
N SER A 213 -6.26 -31.45 6.95
CA SER A 213 -5.56 -31.16 5.71
C SER A 213 -6.53 -30.57 4.69
N LEU A 214 -6.35 -29.28 4.38
CA LEU A 214 -6.85 -28.67 3.14
C LEU A 214 -5.75 -28.71 2.08
#